data_AF-A0A7C5BRE1-F1
#
_entry.id   AF-A0A7C5BRE1-F1
#
_cell.length_a   1.000
_cell.length_b   1.000
_cell.length_c   1.000
_cell.angle_alpha   90.00
_cell.angle_beta   90.00
_cell.angle_gamma   90.00
#
_symmetry.space_group_name_H-M   'P 1'
#
loop_
_entity.id
_entity.type
_entity.pdbx_description
1 polymer ?
#
loop_
_entity_poly.entity_id
_entity_poly.type
_entity_poly.pdbx_seq_one_letter_code
_entity_poly.pdbx_strand_id
1 'polypeptide(L)' 'MSNQSSFTYEELLQCGHGELFGPGNAQLPTPNMLMMDRITHISNEGGKYGKGEIIAELDITPD' A
#
# COMPACT_ATOMS: atom_id res chain seq x y z
N MET A 1 -12.97 9.23 -2.43
CA MET A 1 -12.45 7.89 -2.13
C MET A 1 -12.53 7.74 -0.62
N SER A 2 -13.17 6.67 -0.15
CA SER A 2 -13.26 6.30 1.26
C SER A 2 -11.88 6.47 1.92
N ASN A 3 -11.81 7.10 3.11
CA ASN A 3 -10.59 7.19 3.91
C ASN A 3 -10.23 5.78 4.41
N GLN A 4 -9.77 4.93 3.51
CA GLN A 4 -9.38 3.57 3.81
C GLN A 4 -8.02 3.61 4.47
N SER A 5 -7.95 3.12 5.70
CA SER A 5 -6.75 3.14 6.53
C SER A 5 -5.96 1.83 6.46
N SER A 6 -6.36 0.88 5.63
CA SER A 6 -5.68 -0.40 5.42
C SER A 6 -5.88 -0.92 4.00
N PHE A 7 -4.91 -1.63 3.45
CA PHE A 7 -4.97 -2.21 2.10
C PHE A 7 -4.49 -3.67 2.12
N THR A 8 -5.25 -4.52 1.45
CA THR A 8 -4.96 -5.94 1.24
C THR A 8 -4.01 -6.14 0.05
N TYR A 9 -3.40 -7.32 -0.05
CA TYR A 9 -2.50 -7.67 -1.16
C TYR A 9 -3.16 -7.47 -2.54
N GLU A 10 -4.41 -7.87 -2.68
CA GLU A 10 -5.17 -7.73 -3.94
C GLU A 10 -5.35 -6.25 -4.32
N GLU A 11 -5.61 -5.37 -3.36
CA GLU A 11 -5.72 -3.93 -3.60
C GLU A 11 -4.37 -3.29 -3.96
N LEU A 12 -3.27 -3.78 -3.37
CA LEU A 12 -1.92 -3.36 -3.74
C LEU A 12 -1.56 -3.81 -5.17
N LEU A 13 -1.99 -5.00 -5.58
CA LEU A 13 -1.87 -5.46 -6.96
C LEU A 13 -2.71 -4.62 -7.92
N GLN A 14 -3.98 -4.33 -7.59
CA GLN A 14 -4.83 -3.43 -8.37
C GLN A 14 -4.21 -2.03 -8.50
N CYS A 15 -3.54 -1.55 -7.45
CA CYS A 15 -2.76 -0.32 -7.50
C CYS A 15 -1.59 -0.42 -8.47
N GLY A 16 -0.86 -1.52 -8.47
CA GLY A 16 0.23 -1.77 -9.43
C GLY A 16 -0.24 -1.89 -10.88
N HIS A 17 -1.46 -2.38 -11.11
CA HIS A 17 -2.09 -2.40 -12.43
C HIS A 17 -2.71 -1.05 -12.84
N GLY A 18 -2.70 -0.04 -11.96
CA GLY A 18 -3.28 1.27 -12.21
C GLY A 18 -4.81 1.32 -12.12
N GLU A 19 -5.43 0.29 -11.55
CA GLU A 19 -6.89 0.17 -11.41
C GLU A 19 -7.41 0.87 -10.15
N LEU A 20 -6.57 1.02 -9.11
CA LEU A 20 -6.98 1.60 -7.83
C LEU A 20 -7.07 3.14 -7.87
N PHE A 21 -6.06 3.80 -8.43
CA PHE A 21 -5.99 5.27 -8.49
C PHE A 21 -6.39 5.83 -9.87
N GLY A 22 -6.55 4.98 -10.88
CA GLY A 22 -6.89 5.37 -12.24
C GLY A 22 -5.67 5.68 -13.12
N PRO A 23 -5.88 5.82 -14.44
CA PRO A 23 -4.81 5.96 -15.42
C PRO A 23 -4.04 7.27 -15.23
N GLY A 24 -2.70 7.19 -15.18
CA GLY A 24 -1.81 8.34 -15.03
C GLY A 24 -1.53 8.79 -13.60
N ASN A 25 -2.13 8.12 -12.60
CA ASN A 25 -1.87 8.36 -11.19
C ASN A 25 -0.78 7.41 -10.64
N ALA A 26 -0.49 7.51 -9.34
CA ALA A 26 0.51 6.67 -8.68
C ALA A 26 0.21 5.19 -8.89
N GLN A 27 1.24 4.44 -9.27
CA GLN A 27 1.20 2.99 -9.43
C GLN A 27 2.27 2.37 -8.55
N LEU A 28 1.91 1.28 -7.88
CA LEU A 28 2.91 0.46 -7.21
C LEU A 28 3.66 -0.40 -8.23
N PRO A 29 4.88 -0.85 -7.93
CA PRO A 29 5.52 -1.90 -8.70
C PRO A 29 4.68 -3.19 -8.66
N THR A 30 4.65 -3.94 -9.76
CA THR A 30 4.10 -5.29 -9.77
C THR A 30 5.13 -6.32 -9.27
N PRO A 31 4.71 -7.51 -8.84
CA PRO A 31 5.63 -8.61 -8.52
C PRO A 31 6.59 -8.90 -9.70
N ASN A 32 7.89 -9.17 -9.48
CA ASN A 32 8.62 -9.42 -8.22
C ASN A 32 9.20 -8.18 -7.51
N MET A 33 8.80 -6.95 -7.89
CA MET A 33 9.29 -5.72 -7.25
C MET A 33 8.33 -5.17 -6.18
N LEU A 34 7.17 -5.81 -5.99
CA LEU A 34 6.24 -5.49 -4.91
C LEU A 34 6.78 -6.07 -3.59
N MET A 35 7.26 -5.21 -2.69
CA MET A 35 7.94 -5.60 -1.45
C MET A 35 7.05 -5.44 -0.21
N MET A 36 5.73 -5.60 -0.37
CA MET A 36 4.76 -5.53 0.71
C MET A 36 3.55 -6.38 0.37
N ASP A 37 3.04 -7.09 1.37
CA ASP A 37 1.83 -7.91 1.22
C ASP A 37 0.59 -7.15 1.66
N ARG A 38 0.71 -6.23 2.61
CA ARG A 38 -0.43 -5.46 3.14
C ARG A 38 0.00 -4.17 3.81
N ILE A 39 -0.90 -3.18 3.78
CA ILE A 39 -0.82 -1.96 4.59
C ILE A 39 -1.83 -2.13 5.72
N THR A 40 -1.37 -2.31 6.96
CA THR A 40 -2.26 -2.47 8.12
C THR A 40 -2.74 -1.13 8.66
N HIS A 41 -1.97 -0.06 8.46
CA HIS A 41 -2.34 1.29 8.86
C HIS A 41 -1.78 2.34 7.91
N ILE A 42 -2.61 3.29 7.49
CA ILE A 42 -2.20 4.54 6.85
C ILE A 42 -3.06 5.68 7.38
N SER A 43 -2.40 6.77 7.76
CA SER A 43 -3.04 7.95 8.32
C SER A 43 -2.30 9.21 7.88
N ASN A 44 -3.06 10.29 7.68
CA ASN A 44 -2.54 11.65 7.46
C ASN A 44 -2.15 12.34 8.78
N GLU A 45 -2.51 11.76 9.92
CA GLU A 45 -2.20 12.21 11.27
C GLU A 45 -1.31 11.18 11.99
N GLY A 46 -0.57 11.62 13.02
CA GLY A 46 0.34 10.74 13.75
C GLY A 46 1.76 10.69 13.18
N GLY A 47 2.49 9.60 13.45
CA GLY A 47 3.90 9.45 13.12
C GLY A 47 4.84 10.28 13.99
N LYS A 48 6.14 10.02 13.82
CA LYS A 48 7.22 10.67 14.59
C LYS A 48 7.18 12.21 14.56
N TYR A 49 6.62 12.78 13.49
CA TYR A 49 6.56 14.23 13.27
C TYR A 49 5.13 14.80 13.24
N GLY A 50 4.10 13.99 13.54
CA GLY A 50 2.71 14.46 13.53
C GLY A 50 2.17 14.81 12.13
N LYS A 51 2.71 14.22 11.06
CA LYS A 51 2.35 14.51 9.66
C LYS A 51 1.91 13.27 8.88
N GLY A 52 1.49 12.23 9.60
CA GLY A 52 1.06 10.96 9.03
C GLY A 52 2.07 9.85 9.24
N GLU A 53 1.57 8.62 9.09
CA GLU A 53 2.33 7.39 9.23
C GLU A 53 1.74 6.27 8.36
N ILE A 54 2.59 5.29 8.05
CA ILE A 54 2.23 4.10 7.30
C ILE A 54 2.86 2.90 8.01
N ILE A 55 2.08 1.85 8.24
CA ILE A 55 2.50 0.55 8.75
C ILE A 55 2.14 -0.49 7.69
N ALA A 56 3.15 -1.19 7.20
CA ALA A 56 3.04 -2.23 6.18
C ALA A 56 3.80 -3.48 6.61
N GLU A 57 3.38 -4.62 6.08
CA GLU A 57 3.93 -5.93 6.40
C GLU A 57 4.29 -6.68 5.12
N LEU A 58 5.34 -7.49 5.21
CA LEU A 58 5.81 -8.42 4.17
C LEU A 58 6.03 -9.77 4.84
N ASP A 59 5.32 -10.79 4.36
CA ASP A 59 5.44 -12.17 4.78
C ASP A 59 6.69 -12.76 4.12
N ILE A 60 7.66 -13.18 4.94
CA ILE A 60 8.91 -13.75 4.45
C ILE A 60 8.77 -15.27 4.39
N THR A 61 8.80 -15.83 3.19
CA THR A 61 8.87 -17.28 2.96
C THR A 61 10.30 -17.69 2.54
N PRO A 62 10.73 -18.93 2.84
CA PRO A 62 12.08 -19.40 2.47
C PRO A 62 12.29 -19.72 0.99
N ASP A 63 11.21 -19.75 0.20
CA ASP A 63 11.20 -20.09 -1.23
C ASP A 63 11.79 -18.99 -2.13
#